data_AF-T1GLV9-F1
#
_entry.id   AF-T1GLV9-F1
#
_cell.length_a   1.000
_cell.length_b   1.000
_cell.length_c   1.000
_cell.angle_alpha   90.00
_cell.angle_beta   90.00
_cell.angle_gamma   90.00
#
_symmetry.space_group_name_H-M   'P 1'
#
loop_
_entity.id
_entity.type
_entity.pdbx_description
1 polymer ?
#
loop_
_entity_poly.entity_id
_entity_poly.type
_entity_poly.pdbx_seq_one_letter_code
_entity_poly.pdbx_strand_id
1 'polypeptide(L)'
;MNLELNVDNIGRNRFAGVNIKVLLYADSFQLMINLLGTYCENWRLTVNLMKSKVMVFRIGHGRYASNEKWRYKVELIEVVKEYVYLGFIISSNLSYENHIKRKELKPLWR
;
A
#
# COMPACT_ATOMS: atom_id res chain seq x y z
N MET A 1 3.82 24.22 25.25
CA MET A 1 4.37 22.91 25.66
C MET A 1 4.62 22.15 24.37
N ASN A 2 5.83 22.31 23.82
CA ASN A 2 6.22 21.75 22.54
C ASN A 2 6.52 20.26 22.74
N LEU A 3 5.79 19.39 22.05
CA LEU A 3 6.20 18.01 21.86
C LEU A 3 6.74 17.91 20.44
N GLU A 4 8.02 18.22 20.29
CA GLU A 4 8.83 17.77 19.16
C GLU A 4 8.86 16.23 19.25
N LEU A 5 7.91 15.58 18.57
CA LEU A 5 8.01 14.14 18.35
C LEU A 5 9.11 13.93 17.31
N ASN A 6 10.29 13.57 17.81
CA ASN A 6 11.44 13.14 17.03
C ASN A 6 11.03 11.97 16.12
N VAL A 7 10.87 12.25 14.82
CA VAL A 7 10.34 11.33 13.79
C VAL A 7 11.41 10.35 13.30
N ASP A 8 12.63 10.38 13.86
CA ASP A 8 13.78 9.70 13.25
C ASP A 8 13.89 8.19 13.52
N ASN A 9 13.04 7.60 14.38
CA ASN A 9 13.19 6.20 14.81
C ASN A 9 12.01 5.25 14.52
N ILE A 10 11.03 5.63 13.69
CA ILE A 10 9.98 4.68 13.27
C ILE A 10 10.51 3.80 12.13
N GLY A 11 11.19 2.72 12.51
CA GLY A 11 11.36 1.47 11.76
C GLY A 11 11.64 1.58 10.25
N ARG A 12 12.84 2.03 9.86
CA ARG A 12 13.33 1.88 8.48
C ARG A 12 13.83 0.44 8.26
N ASN A 13 12.94 -0.47 7.87
CA ASN A 13 13.35 -1.79 7.38
C ASN A 13 13.70 -1.70 5.89
N ARG A 14 14.97 -1.90 5.55
CA ARG A 14 15.47 -1.93 4.17
C ARG A 14 15.32 -3.35 3.61
N PHE A 15 14.49 -3.53 2.59
CA PHE A 15 14.49 -4.71 1.73
C PHE A 15 14.96 -4.30 0.34
N ALA A 16 16.05 -4.91 -0.14
CA ALA A 16 16.60 -4.73 -1.49
C ALA A 16 16.79 -3.26 -1.95
N GLY A 17 17.14 -2.35 -1.03
CA GLY A 17 17.35 -0.93 -1.35
C GLY A 17 16.07 -0.08 -1.41
N VAL A 18 14.90 -0.67 -1.17
CA VAL A 18 13.62 0.05 -1.08
C VAL A 18 13.35 0.43 0.39
N ASN A 19 13.07 1.71 0.63
CA ASN A 19 12.65 2.20 1.94
C ASN A 19 11.20 1.78 2.19
N ILE A 20 10.99 0.71 2.95
CA ILE A 20 9.66 0.29 3.40
C ILE A 20 9.41 0.95 4.76
N LYS A 21 8.56 1.99 4.79
CA LYS A 21 8.04 2.56 6.03
C LYS A 21 6.86 1.70 6.50
N VAL A 22 7.04 0.97 7.60
CA VAL A 22 5.95 0.26 8.27
C VAL A 22 5.26 1.25 9.22
N LEU A 23 4.11 1.77 8.82
CA LEU A 23 3.33 2.69 9.66
C LEU A 23 2.38 1.88 10.55
N LEU A 24 2.54 2.05 11.86
CA LEU A 24 1.74 1.36 12.88
C LEU A 24 0.37 2.01 13.11
N TYR A 25 0.10 3.18 12.52
CA TYR A 25 -1.11 3.96 12.76
C TYR A 25 -1.81 4.39 11.47
N ALA A 26 -3.15 4.26 11.46
CA ALA A 26 -3.99 4.52 10.29
C ALA A 26 -3.94 6.00 9.85
N ASP A 27 -3.97 6.95 10.79
CA ASP A 27 -3.98 8.38 10.45
C ASP A 27 -2.67 8.83 9.78
N SER A 28 -1.56 8.15 10.10
CA SER A 28 -0.27 8.41 9.46
C SER A 28 -0.25 8.07 7.98
N PHE A 29 -1.06 7.09 7.53
CA PHE A 29 -1.14 6.71 6.12
C PHE A 29 -1.94 7.73 5.30
N GLN A 30 -3.06 8.24 5.82
CA GLN A 30 -3.82 9.30 5.15
C GLN A 30 -3.00 10.58 5.03
N LEU A 31 -2.20 10.93 6.03
CA LEU A 31 -1.25 12.05 5.96
C LEU A 31 -0.23 11.86 4.82
N MET A 32 0.30 10.65 4.65
CA MET A 32 1.24 10.33 3.59
C MET A 32 0.60 10.47 2.19
N ILE A 33 -0.67 10.05 2.03
CA ILE A 33 -1.40 10.25 0.77
C ILE A 33 -1.56 11.75 0.47
N ASN A 34 -1.85 12.56 1.48
CA ASN A 34 -1.99 14.01 1.32
C ASN A 34 -0.65 14.64 0.89
N LEU A 35 0.46 14.25 1.52
CA LEU A 35 1.80 14.70 1.15
C LEU A 35 2.19 14.28 -0.28
N LEU A 36 1.82 13.05 -0.68
CA LEU A 36 1.96 12.60 -2.07
C LEU A 36 1.16 13.50 -3.01
N GLY A 37 -0.06 13.90 -2.62
CA GLY A 37 -0.88 14.86 -3.34
C GLY A 37 -0.16 16.18 -3.59
N THR A 38 0.36 16.81 -2.53
CA THR A 38 1.13 18.05 -2.61
C THR A 38 2.38 17.90 -3.48
N TYR A 39 3.09 16.77 -3.34
CA TYR A 39 4.24 16.48 -4.20
C TYR A 39 3.81 16.39 -5.68
N CYS A 40 2.79 15.61 -6.01
CA CYS A 40 2.32 15.51 -7.39
C CYS A 40 1.89 16.87 -7.96
N GLU A 41 1.24 17.73 -7.18
CA GLU A 41 0.85 19.07 -7.61
C GLU A 41 2.06 19.96 -7.92
N ASN A 42 3.04 20.00 -7.02
CA ASN A 42 4.26 20.79 -7.21
C ASN A 42 5.03 20.38 -8.49
N TRP A 43 4.99 19.10 -8.81
CA TRP A 43 5.68 18.53 -9.97
C TRP A 43 4.79 18.36 -11.21
N ARG A 44 3.55 18.88 -11.17
CA ARG A 44 2.56 18.78 -12.27
C ARG A 44 2.29 17.34 -12.73
N LEU A 45 2.31 16.40 -11.80
CA LEU A 45 1.98 15.00 -12.01
C LEU A 45 0.52 14.73 -11.70
N THR A 46 -0.12 13.88 -12.50
CA THR A 46 -1.49 13.43 -12.25
C THR A 46 -1.49 11.98 -11.81
N VAL A 47 -2.07 11.70 -10.65
CA VAL A 47 -2.24 10.34 -10.15
C VAL A 47 -3.47 9.71 -10.80
N ASN A 48 -3.32 8.49 -11.32
CA ASN A 48 -4.42 7.74 -11.91
C ASN A 48 -5.03 6.78 -10.87
N LEU A 49 -6.18 7.15 -10.29
CA LEU A 49 -6.86 6.35 -9.26
C LEU A 49 -7.47 5.04 -9.79
N MET A 50 -7.60 4.87 -11.11
CA MET A 50 -7.97 3.57 -11.69
C MET A 50 -6.84 2.55 -11.54
N LYS A 51 -5.57 3.00 -11.58
CA LYS A 51 -4.40 2.13 -11.42
C LYS A 51 -3.88 2.11 -9.98
N SER A 52 -3.97 3.21 -9.26
CA SER A 52 -3.54 3.33 -7.87
C SER A 52 -4.55 2.67 -6.93
N LYS A 53 -4.11 1.65 -6.21
CA LYS A 53 -4.93 0.90 -5.24
C LYS A 53 -4.27 0.89 -3.87
N VAL A 54 -5.08 0.82 -2.82
CA VAL A 54 -4.57 0.59 -1.46
C VAL A 54 -4.74 -0.87 -1.11
N MET A 55 -3.72 -1.45 -0.47
CA MET A 55 -3.79 -2.80 0.08
C MET A 55 -3.45 -2.72 1.57
N VAL A 56 -4.30 -3.31 2.40
CA VAL A 56 -4.12 -3.35 3.85
C VAL A 56 -3.66 -4.74 4.24
N PHE A 57 -2.43 -4.85 4.73
CA PHE A 57 -1.87 -6.12 5.23
C PHE A 57 -2.33 -6.39 6.65
N ARG A 58 -2.77 -7.62 6.91
CA ARG A 58 -3.23 -8.04 8.23
C ARG A 58 -2.84 -9.48 8.51
N ILE A 59 -2.53 -9.76 9.76
CA ILE A 59 -2.26 -11.12 10.24
C ILE A 59 -3.60 -11.68 10.78
N GLY A 60 -4.17 -12.68 10.09
CA GLY A 60 -5.39 -13.39 10.50
C GLY A 60 -6.66 -13.09 9.67
N HIS A 61 -7.77 -13.78 10.01
CA HIS A 61 -9.05 -13.77 9.28
C HIS A 61 -10.07 -12.72 9.78
N GLY A 62 -9.62 -11.51 10.10
CA GLY A 62 -10.49 -10.42 10.55
C GLY A 62 -11.24 -9.70 9.42
N ARG A 63 -12.46 -9.21 9.68
CA ARG A 63 -13.19 -8.32 8.76
C ARG A 63 -12.49 -6.96 8.64
N TYR A 64 -12.50 -6.35 7.46
CA TYR A 64 -12.06 -4.97 7.29
C TYR A 64 -12.80 -4.07 8.28
N ALA A 65 -12.06 -3.28 9.06
CA ALA A 65 -12.67 -2.24 9.86
C ALA A 65 -13.44 -1.31 8.91
N SER A 66 -14.69 -0.99 9.23
CA SER A 66 -15.55 -0.09 8.45
C SER A 66 -14.92 1.28 8.17
N ASN A 67 -13.88 1.62 8.93
CA ASN A 67 -13.20 2.90 8.97
C ASN A 67 -11.95 2.94 8.07
N GLU A 68 -11.57 1.83 7.40
CA GLU A 68 -10.43 1.82 6.47
C GLU A 68 -10.80 2.38 5.10
N LYS A 69 -11.15 3.67 5.09
CA LYS A 69 -11.43 4.41 3.86
C LYS A 69 -10.32 5.42 3.64
N TRP A 70 -9.66 5.32 2.50
CA TRP A 70 -8.54 6.19 2.12
C TRP A 70 -8.97 7.10 0.99
N ARG A 71 -8.56 8.36 1.05
CA ARG A 71 -8.92 9.35 0.03
C ARG A 71 -7.69 9.99 -0.57
N TYR A 72 -7.71 10.19 -1.88
CA TYR A 72 -6.78 11.08 -2.56
C TYR A 72 -7.56 12.34 -2.92
N LYS A 73 -7.26 13.45 -2.25
CA LYS A 73 -8.08 14.68 -2.30
C LYS A 73 -9.52 14.38 -1.89
N VAL A 74 -10.48 14.47 -2.81
CA VAL A 74 -11.90 14.21 -2.58
C VAL A 74 -12.30 12.78 -2.96
N GLU A 75 -11.51 12.14 -3.82
CA GLU A 75 -11.82 10.83 -4.40
C GLU A 75 -11.39 9.67 -3.48
N LEU A 76 -12.21 8.62 -3.43
CA LEU A 76 -11.95 7.45 -2.62
C LEU A 76 -11.08 6.45 -3.37
N ILE A 77 -10.01 5.99 -2.74
CA ILE A 77 -9.11 5.01 -3.34
C ILE A 77 -9.65 3.61 -3.07
N GLU A 78 -9.68 2.77 -4.10
CA GLU A 78 -10.13 1.38 -3.96
C GLU A 78 -9.16 0.57 -3.10
N VAL A 79 -9.73 -0.19 -2.15
CA VAL A 79 -9.00 -1.14 -1.32
C VAL A 79 -9.10 -2.53 -1.91
N VAL A 80 -7.97 -3.14 -2.24
CA VAL A 80 -7.90 -4.45 -2.90
C VAL A 80 -7.26 -5.51 -2.00
N LYS A 81 -7.68 -6.76 -2.18
CA LYS A 81 -7.09 -7.94 -1.51
C LYS A 81 -5.81 -8.41 -2.18
N GLU A 82 -5.75 -8.27 -3.49
CA GLU A 82 -4.64 -8.73 -4.31
C GLU A 82 -4.28 -7.67 -5.33
N TYR A 83 -2.99 -7.58 -5.63
CA TYR A 83 -2.48 -6.66 -6.63
C TYR A 83 -1.30 -7.29 -7.37
N VAL A 84 -1.28 -7.11 -8.68
CA VAL A 84 -0.19 -7.60 -9.53
C VAL A 84 0.86 -6.51 -9.63
N TYR A 85 2.06 -6.80 -9.14
CA TYR A 85 3.21 -5.92 -9.26
C TYR A 85 4.36 -6.68 -9.95
N LEU A 86 4.82 -6.18 -11.10
CA LEU A 86 5.92 -6.77 -11.89
C LEU A 86 5.73 -8.28 -12.18
N GLY A 87 4.50 -8.73 -12.40
CA GLY A 87 4.18 -10.14 -12.66
C GLY A 87 4.07 -11.02 -11.41
N PHE A 88 4.28 -10.44 -10.22
CA PHE A 88 4.06 -11.09 -8.93
C PHE A 88 2.69 -10.72 -8.37
N ILE A 89 1.97 -11.69 -7.78
CA ILE A 89 0.71 -11.41 -7.08
C ILE A 89 1.06 -11.19 -5.62
N ILE A 90 0.78 -9.99 -5.14
CA ILE A 90 0.88 -9.64 -3.74
C ILE A 90 -0.52 -9.77 -3.15
N SER A 91 -0.64 -10.51 -2.05
CA SER A 91 -1.90 -10.75 -1.35
C SER A 91 -1.88 -10.08 0.02
N SER A 92 -3.02 -9.53 0.45
CA SER A 92 -3.16 -8.83 1.74
C SER A 92 -2.93 -9.73 2.97
N ASN A 93 -3.08 -11.04 2.82
CA ASN A 93 -2.78 -12.05 3.84
C ASN A 93 -1.32 -12.55 3.79
N LEU A 94 -0.47 -11.94 2.95
CA LEU A 94 0.92 -12.35 2.72
C LEU A 94 1.07 -13.82 2.24
N SER A 95 -0.02 -14.44 1.75
CA SER A 95 0.03 -15.78 1.16
C SER A 95 0.46 -15.72 -0.30
N TYR A 96 1.37 -16.63 -0.65
CA TYR A 96 1.90 -16.80 -2.00
C TYR A 96 1.13 -17.83 -2.84
N GLU A 97 0.15 -18.53 -2.25
CA GLU A 97 -0.59 -19.61 -2.92
C GLU A 97 -1.20 -19.18 -4.24
N ASN A 98 -1.80 -17.99 -4.29
CA ASN A 98 -2.45 -17.49 -5.51
C ASN A 98 -1.43 -17.15 -6.61
N HIS A 99 -0.21 -16.73 -6.23
CA HIS A 99 0.87 -16.55 -7.19
C HIS A 99 1.34 -17.89 -7.76
N ILE A 100 1.52 -18.90 -6.90
CA ILE A 100 1.96 -20.25 -7.28
C ILE A 100 0.93 -20.91 -8.21
N LYS A 101 -0.35 -20.95 -7.82
CA LYS A 101 -1.45 -21.49 -8.62
C LYS A 101 -1.52 -20.83 -10.01
N ARG A 102 -1.31 -19.52 -10.08
CA ARG A 102 -1.32 -18.81 -11.36
C ARG A 102 -0.15 -19.17 -12.28
N LYS A 103 1.02 -19.48 -11.72
CA LYS A 103 2.16 -20.00 -12.50
C LYS A 103 1.90 -21.42 -12.99
N GLU A 104 1.32 -22.28 -12.16
CA GLU A 104 0.94 -23.66 -12.54
C GLU A 104 -0.09 -23.68 -13.68
N LEU A 105 -1.04 -22.75 -13.68
CA LEU A 105 -2.07 -22.62 -14.72
C LEU A 105 -1.57 -22.04 -16.04
N LYS A 106 -0.36 -21.46 -16.08
CA LYS A 106 0.30 -21.09 -17.33
C LYS A 106 1.18 -22.26 -17.76
N PRO A 107 0.77 -23.11 -18.72
CA PRO A 107 1.61 -24.20 -19.19
C PRO A 107 2.95 -23.64 -19.67
N LEU A 108 4.05 -24.26 -19.21
CA LEU A 108 5.43 -23.83 -19.44
C LEU A 108 5.91 -24.04 -20.89
N TRP A 109 5.06 -24.55 -21.78
CA TRP A 109 5.37 -24.63 -23.20
C TRP A 109 4.73 -23.45 -23.95
N ARG A 110 5.52 -22.39 -24.11
CA ARG A 110 5.46 -21.41 -25.18
C ARG A 110 6.88 -21.05 -25.59
#